data_AF-A0A0F9NB16-F1
#
_entry.id   AF-A0A0F9NB16-F1
#
_cell.length_a   1.000
_cell.length_b   1.000
_cell.length_c   1.000
_cell.angle_alpha   90.00
_cell.angle_beta   90.00
_cell.angle_gamma   90.00
#
_symmetry.space_group_name_H-M   'P 1'
#
loop_
_entity.id
_entity.type
_entity.pdbx_description
1 polymer ?
#
loop_
_entity_poly.entity_id
_entity_poly.type
_entity_poly.pdbx_seq_one_letter_code
_entity_poly.pdbx_strand_id
1 'polypeptide(L)'
;MPAPRGSRNAALYQQRLMDHTASRVELALSALKKSGALFRNITNLSRQVSGQIGISDVSLRRNERYRAMLDEYLVSQKGAASILSPLHQDLTFLRSKIKMLQLENANKEQKIRRLELALSKVGLPEPIVEAPLNCNIGGWTSHFIQTANLVLALVDWGDLKLDAEMQSIVDDYAPPGSDVIANVNLAGPFFEWLADQEKGS
;
A
#
# COMPACT_ATOMS: atom_id res chain seq x y z
N MET A 1 24.50 36.16 -43.02
CA MET A 1 24.25 36.53 -41.59
C MET A 1 23.02 35.76 -41.11
N PRO A 2 23.11 34.88 -40.10
CA PRO A 2 21.96 34.10 -39.65
C PRO A 2 21.09 34.90 -38.66
N ALA A 3 19.78 34.66 -38.68
CA ALA A 3 18.75 35.42 -37.95
C ALA A 3 18.89 35.34 -36.41
N PRO A 4 18.53 36.40 -35.66
CA PRO A 4 18.83 36.50 -34.24
C PRO A 4 17.78 35.83 -33.33
N ARG A 5 18.26 34.96 -32.43
CA ARG A 5 17.91 34.80 -30.98
C ARG A 5 16.45 35.00 -30.47
N GLY A 6 15.41 34.78 -31.28
CA GLY A 6 14.00 34.89 -30.83
C GLY A 6 13.37 33.60 -30.27
N SER A 7 13.83 32.42 -30.71
CA SER A 7 13.14 31.14 -30.43
C SER A 7 13.29 30.64 -28.99
N ARG A 8 14.44 30.87 -28.37
CA ARG A 8 14.73 30.35 -27.01
C ARG A 8 13.91 31.05 -25.93
N ASN A 9 13.61 32.33 -26.09
CA ASN A 9 12.76 33.09 -25.18
C ASN A 9 11.27 32.77 -25.39
N ALA A 10 10.85 32.51 -26.63
CA ALA A 10 9.48 32.09 -26.93
C ALA A 10 9.14 30.72 -26.31
N ALA A 11 10.07 29.75 -26.38
CA ALA A 11 9.89 28.45 -25.75
C ALA A 11 9.75 28.54 -24.22
N LEU A 12 10.61 29.34 -23.56
CA LEU A 12 10.52 29.57 -22.12
C LEU A 12 9.22 30.27 -21.71
N TYR A 13 8.75 31.23 -22.51
CA TYR A 13 7.48 31.90 -22.29
C TYR A 13 6.29 30.93 -22.42
N GLN A 14 6.28 30.09 -23.45
CA GLN A 14 5.26 29.05 -23.63
C GLN A 14 5.27 28.05 -22.47
N GLN A 15 6.44 27.65 -21.99
CA GLN A 15 6.56 26.75 -20.85
C GLN A 15 6.01 27.37 -19.58
N ARG A 16 6.35 28.64 -19.29
CA ARG A 16 5.79 29.38 -18.15
C ARG A 16 4.27 29.52 -18.22
N LEU A 17 3.73 29.79 -19.42
CA LEU A 17 2.28 29.82 -19.62
C LEU A 17 1.66 28.45 -19.35
N MET A 18 2.27 27.38 -19.84
CA MET A 18 1.79 26.01 -19.61
C MET A 18 1.80 25.66 -18.12
N ASP A 19 2.89 25.95 -17.42
CA ASP A 19 3.01 25.71 -15.99
C ASP A 19 1.99 26.53 -15.19
N HIS A 20 1.82 27.80 -15.51
CA HIS A 20 0.79 28.63 -14.88
C HIS A 20 -0.62 28.08 -15.11
N THR A 21 -0.94 27.65 -16.34
CA THR A 21 -2.24 27.02 -16.63
C THR A 21 -2.39 25.66 -15.95
N ALA A 22 -1.32 24.87 -15.83
CA ALA A 22 -1.31 23.59 -15.13
C ALA A 22 -1.67 23.78 -13.65
N SER A 23 -1.05 24.75 -12.97
CA SER A 23 -1.37 25.07 -11.58
C SER A 23 -2.83 25.49 -11.40
N ARG A 24 -3.39 26.23 -12.36
CA ARG A 24 -4.82 26.61 -12.32
C ARG A 24 -5.75 25.40 -12.51
N VAL A 25 -5.40 24.48 -13.41
CA VAL A 25 -6.14 23.22 -13.60
C VAL A 25 -6.10 22.39 -12.32
N GLU A 26 -4.94 22.27 -11.69
CA GLU A 26 -4.76 21.53 -10.43
C GLU A 26 -5.59 22.13 -9.29
N LEU A 27 -5.58 23.47 -9.14
CA LEU A 27 -6.41 24.16 -8.17
C LEU A 27 -7.91 23.90 -8.40
N ALA A 28 -8.37 23.98 -9.66
CA ALA A 28 -9.76 23.68 -10.01
C ALA A 28 -10.14 22.23 -9.68
N LEU A 29 -9.29 21.26 -10.04
CA LEU A 29 -9.50 19.85 -9.73
C LEU A 29 -9.50 19.58 -8.22
N SER A 30 -8.63 20.24 -7.46
CA SER A 30 -8.61 20.13 -6.00
C SER A 30 -9.90 20.68 -5.37
N ALA A 31 -10.45 21.77 -5.90
CA ALA A 31 -11.71 22.35 -5.45
C ALA A 31 -12.87 21.38 -5.75
N LEU A 32 -12.90 20.79 -6.93
CA LEU A 32 -13.89 19.76 -7.31
C LEU A 32 -13.76 18.48 -6.46
N LYS A 33 -12.54 18.13 -6.05
CA LYS A 33 -12.31 17.01 -5.12
C LYS A 33 -12.90 17.29 -3.74
N LYS A 34 -12.71 18.52 -3.24
CA LYS A 34 -13.28 18.97 -1.96
C LYS A 34 -14.81 19.04 -1.99
N SER A 35 -15.39 19.45 -3.12
CA SER A 35 -16.84 19.49 -3.27
C SER A 35 -17.48 18.12 -3.50
N GLY A 36 -16.69 17.06 -3.70
CA GLY A 36 -17.19 15.71 -3.97
C GLY A 36 -17.92 15.58 -5.31
N ALA A 37 -17.65 16.46 -6.27
CA ALA A 37 -18.31 16.43 -7.57
C ALA A 37 -17.90 15.17 -8.36
N LEU A 38 -18.87 14.43 -8.89
CA LEU A 38 -18.63 13.23 -9.68
C LEU A 38 -18.92 13.50 -11.15
N PHE A 39 -18.08 12.95 -12.02
CA PHE A 39 -18.17 13.19 -13.46
C PHE A 39 -18.15 11.88 -14.21
N ARG A 40 -19.15 11.66 -15.06
CA ARG A 40 -19.32 10.43 -15.85
C ARG A 40 -18.32 10.30 -17.01
N ASN A 41 -17.71 11.39 -17.46
CA ASN A 41 -16.76 11.35 -18.57
C ASN A 41 -15.84 12.58 -18.55
N ILE A 42 -14.75 12.46 -19.30
CA ILE A 42 -13.76 13.55 -19.45
C ILE A 42 -14.37 14.80 -20.09
N THR A 43 -15.38 14.66 -20.95
CA THR A 43 -16.04 15.79 -21.60
C THR A 43 -16.75 16.68 -20.59
N ASN A 44 -17.50 16.10 -19.66
CA ASN A 44 -18.22 16.83 -18.62
C ASN A 44 -17.23 17.47 -17.63
N LEU A 45 -16.19 16.74 -17.23
CA LEU A 45 -15.15 17.28 -16.36
C LEU A 45 -14.41 18.46 -17.02
N SER A 46 -13.98 18.30 -18.28
CA SER A 46 -13.27 19.34 -19.03
C SER A 46 -14.12 20.59 -19.23
N ARG A 47 -15.44 20.46 -19.40
CA ARG A 47 -16.37 21.59 -19.51
C ARG A 47 -16.49 22.34 -18.18
N GLN A 48 -16.57 21.62 -17.07
CA GLN A 48 -16.65 22.24 -15.74
C GLN A 48 -15.34 22.96 -15.37
N VAL A 49 -14.21 22.29 -15.58
CA VAL A 49 -12.88 22.90 -15.36
C VAL A 49 -12.72 24.11 -16.27
N SER A 50 -13.03 23.97 -17.56
CA SER A 50 -13.05 25.07 -18.53
C SER A 50 -13.79 26.31 -18.02
N GLY A 51 -15.00 26.14 -17.47
CA GLY A 51 -15.79 27.23 -16.90
C GLY A 51 -15.15 27.93 -15.70
N GLN A 52 -14.34 27.23 -14.91
CA GLN A 52 -13.68 27.80 -13.73
C GLN A 52 -12.37 28.55 -14.06
N ILE A 53 -11.60 28.06 -15.04
CA ILE A 53 -10.29 28.64 -15.38
C ILE A 53 -10.31 29.53 -16.63
N GLY A 54 -11.38 29.48 -17.44
CA GLY A 54 -11.50 30.28 -18.67
C GLY A 54 -10.67 29.75 -19.84
N ILE A 55 -10.32 28.45 -19.84
CA ILE A 55 -9.62 27.77 -20.95
C ILE A 55 -10.64 26.93 -21.70
N SER A 56 -10.53 26.84 -23.04
CA SER A 56 -11.39 25.96 -23.83
C SER A 56 -11.24 24.49 -23.39
N ASP A 57 -12.38 23.80 -23.25
CA ASP A 57 -12.47 22.38 -22.98
C ASP A 57 -11.73 21.53 -24.04
N VAL A 58 -11.71 21.98 -25.30
CA VAL A 58 -10.95 21.33 -26.38
C VAL A 58 -9.45 21.41 -26.13
N SER A 59 -8.94 22.57 -25.72
CA SER A 59 -7.51 22.76 -25.41
C SER A 59 -7.07 21.91 -24.22
N LEU A 60 -7.92 21.76 -23.21
CA LEU A 60 -7.66 20.87 -22.06
C LEU A 60 -7.57 19.40 -22.47
N ARG A 61 -8.39 18.95 -23.44
CA ARG A 61 -8.38 17.56 -23.93
C ARG A 61 -7.29 17.26 -24.95
N ARG A 62 -6.79 18.28 -25.66
CA ARG A 62 -5.73 18.14 -26.69
C ARG A 62 -4.32 18.14 -26.10
N ASN A 63 -4.10 18.87 -25.01
CA ASN A 63 -2.81 18.87 -24.34
C ASN A 63 -2.68 17.64 -23.45
N GLU A 64 -1.68 16.79 -23.72
CA GLU A 64 -1.46 15.53 -23.00
C GLU A 64 -1.27 15.73 -21.49
N ARG A 65 -0.60 16.81 -21.08
CA ARG A 65 -0.33 17.09 -19.67
C ARG A 65 -1.62 17.41 -18.91
N TYR A 66 -2.49 18.25 -19.46
CA TYR A 66 -3.78 18.56 -18.83
C TYR A 66 -4.73 17.38 -18.89
N ARG A 67 -4.72 16.64 -20.01
CA ARG A 67 -5.51 15.43 -20.16
C ARG A 67 -5.16 14.40 -19.10
N ALA A 68 -3.87 14.16 -18.85
CA ALA A 68 -3.42 13.25 -17.80
C ALA A 68 -3.95 13.65 -16.40
N MET A 69 -3.95 14.94 -16.08
CA MET A 69 -4.50 15.46 -14.81
C MET A 69 -6.02 15.23 -14.69
N LEU A 70 -6.75 15.44 -15.79
CA LEU A 70 -8.19 15.18 -15.85
C LEU A 70 -8.50 13.68 -15.70
N ASP A 71 -7.73 12.83 -16.37
CA ASP A 71 -7.87 11.38 -16.31
C ASP A 71 -7.53 10.85 -14.90
N GLU A 72 -6.47 11.37 -14.28
CA GLU A 72 -6.12 11.04 -12.89
C GLU A 72 -7.25 11.39 -11.92
N TYR A 73 -7.85 12.57 -12.08
CA TYR A 73 -9.00 12.97 -11.26
C TYR A 73 -10.18 12.01 -11.45
N LEU A 74 -10.51 11.64 -12.70
CA LEU A 74 -11.59 10.67 -12.97
C LEU A 74 -11.32 9.32 -12.31
N VAL A 75 -10.09 8.80 -12.40
CA VAL A 75 -9.69 7.53 -11.76
C VAL A 75 -9.80 7.62 -10.24
N SER A 76 -9.51 8.79 -9.66
CA SER A 76 -9.56 9.00 -8.20
C SER A 76 -10.99 9.09 -7.63
N GLN A 77 -12.02 9.18 -8.47
CA GLN A 77 -13.41 9.22 -8.01
C GLN A 77 -13.84 7.87 -7.42
N LYS A 78 -14.56 7.92 -6.29
CA LYS A 78 -15.15 6.71 -5.70
C LYS A 78 -16.15 6.11 -6.69
N GLY A 79 -15.91 4.89 -7.15
CA GLY A 79 -16.72 4.21 -8.17
C GLY A 79 -16.23 4.36 -9.62
N ALA A 80 -15.06 4.96 -9.86
CA ALA A 80 -14.51 5.19 -11.20
C ALA A 80 -14.26 3.92 -12.03
N ALA A 81 -14.16 2.74 -11.41
CA ALA A 81 -13.89 1.48 -12.10
C ALA A 81 -14.89 1.18 -13.23
N SER A 82 -16.17 1.56 -13.08
CA SER A 82 -17.20 1.33 -14.10
C SER A 82 -17.29 2.43 -15.17
N ILE A 83 -16.57 3.54 -15.00
CA ILE A 83 -16.66 4.74 -15.85
C ILE A 83 -15.50 4.79 -16.86
N LEU A 84 -14.41 4.06 -16.59
CA LEU A 84 -13.25 4.00 -17.47
C LEU A 84 -13.52 3.13 -18.70
N SER A 85 -13.05 3.58 -19.87
CA SER A 85 -13.06 2.75 -21.09
C SER A 85 -12.28 1.44 -20.84
N PRO A 86 -12.61 0.32 -21.51
CA PRO A 86 -11.94 -0.97 -21.30
C PRO A 86 -10.40 -0.90 -21.33
N LEU A 87 -9.84 -0.09 -22.23
CA LEU A 87 -8.39 0.13 -22.35
C LEU A 87 -7.75 0.75 -21.08
N HIS A 88 -8.49 1.59 -20.36
CA HIS A 88 -8.05 2.21 -19.12
C HIS A 88 -8.24 1.28 -17.92
N GLN A 89 -9.26 0.41 -17.95
CA GLN A 89 -9.43 -0.66 -16.96
C GLN A 89 -8.24 -1.62 -17.01
N ASP A 90 -7.80 -1.99 -18.23
CA ASP A 90 -6.60 -2.81 -18.43
C ASP A 90 -5.34 -2.12 -17.90
N LEU A 91 -5.15 -0.82 -18.15
CA LEU A 91 -4.01 -0.08 -17.60
C LEU A 91 -4.04 0.01 -16.06
N THR A 92 -5.21 0.17 -15.45
CA THR A 92 -5.33 0.13 -13.98
C THR A 92 -5.05 -1.26 -13.42
N PHE A 93 -5.53 -2.32 -14.09
CA PHE A 93 -5.26 -3.70 -13.72
C PHE A 93 -3.77 -4.05 -13.86
N LEU A 94 -3.12 -3.61 -14.94
CA LEU A 94 -1.69 -3.74 -15.16
C LEU A 94 -0.90 -2.99 -14.08
N ARG A 95 -1.29 -1.76 -13.73
CA ARG A 95 -0.64 -0.99 -12.65
C ARG A 95 -0.81 -1.67 -11.28
N SER A 96 -1.97 -2.21 -10.96
CA SER A 96 -2.17 -2.96 -9.71
C SER A 96 -1.33 -4.24 -9.72
N LYS A 97 -1.25 -4.94 -10.85
CA LYS A 97 -0.45 -6.16 -10.98
C LYS A 97 1.04 -5.87 -10.86
N ILE A 98 1.52 -4.76 -11.42
CA ILE A 98 2.91 -4.29 -11.24
C ILE A 98 3.19 -4.00 -9.75
N LYS A 99 2.29 -3.28 -9.06
CA LYS A 99 2.46 -3.02 -7.61
C LYS A 99 2.47 -4.31 -6.78
N MET A 100 1.58 -5.25 -7.10
CA MET A 100 1.54 -6.56 -6.44
C MET A 100 2.85 -7.33 -6.65
N LEU A 101 3.34 -7.39 -7.89
CA LEU A 101 4.61 -8.03 -8.21
C LEU A 101 5.81 -7.33 -7.53
N GLN A 102 5.79 -6.00 -7.40
CA GLN A 102 6.81 -5.25 -6.67
C GLN A 102 6.80 -5.59 -5.17
N LEU A 103 5.63 -5.71 -4.55
CA LEU A 103 5.50 -6.14 -3.15
C LEU A 103 5.97 -7.58 -2.96
N GLU A 104 5.57 -8.50 -3.86
CA GLU A 104 6.06 -9.87 -3.83
C GLU A 104 7.58 -9.94 -3.96
N ASN A 105 8.17 -9.12 -4.83
CA ASN A 105 9.62 -9.09 -5.02
C ASN A 105 10.33 -8.51 -3.79
N ALA A 106 9.80 -7.44 -3.20
CA ALA A 106 10.33 -6.89 -1.94
C ALA A 106 10.26 -7.91 -0.80
N ASN A 107 9.16 -8.67 -0.69
CA ASN A 107 9.01 -9.73 0.30
C ASN A 107 10.00 -10.87 0.05
N LYS A 108 10.22 -11.27 -1.20
CA LYS A 108 11.23 -12.27 -1.58
C LYS A 108 12.65 -11.80 -1.25
N GLU A 109 13.00 -10.56 -1.56
CA GLU A 109 14.29 -9.96 -1.21
C GLU A 109 14.50 -9.94 0.31
N GLN A 110 13.47 -9.59 1.07
CA GLN A 110 13.53 -9.60 2.53
C GLN A 110 13.71 -11.02 3.07
N LYS A 111 13.05 -12.02 2.47
CA LYS A 111 13.23 -13.45 2.80
C LYS A 111 14.65 -13.91 2.48
N ILE A 112 15.20 -13.53 1.33
CA ILE A 112 16.59 -13.83 0.96
C ILE A 112 17.56 -13.22 1.97
N ARG A 113 17.42 -11.94 2.32
CA ARG A 113 18.28 -11.31 3.34
C ARG A 113 18.21 -12.00 4.69
N ARG A 114 17.02 -12.44 5.11
CA ARG A 114 16.86 -13.20 6.37
C ARG A 114 17.55 -14.56 6.30
N LEU A 115 17.44 -15.26 5.17
CA LEU A 115 18.11 -16.54 4.96
C LEU A 115 19.63 -16.39 4.86
N GLU A 116 20.13 -15.33 4.22
CA GLU A 116 21.56 -15.00 4.20
C GLU A 116 22.09 -14.68 5.60
N LEU A 117 21.34 -13.92 6.40
CA LEU A 117 21.69 -13.65 7.80
C LEU A 117 21.67 -14.94 8.63
N ALA A 118 20.67 -15.80 8.44
CA ALA A 118 20.59 -17.09 9.13
C ALA A 118 21.79 -17.97 8.74
N LEU A 119 22.09 -18.11 7.44
CA LEU A 119 23.26 -18.85 6.96
C LEU A 119 24.58 -18.26 7.47
N SER A 120 24.69 -16.94 7.60
CA SER A 120 25.88 -16.29 8.18
C SER A 120 26.06 -16.59 9.67
N LYS A 121 24.98 -16.98 10.37
CA LYS A 121 24.97 -17.39 11.77
C LYS A 121 25.07 -18.90 11.96
N VAL A 122 24.84 -19.71 10.92
CA VAL A 122 25.08 -21.16 10.92
C VAL A 122 26.59 -21.40 10.96
N GLY A 123 27.13 -21.43 12.17
CA GLY A 123 28.56 -21.58 12.45
C GLY A 123 28.98 -21.00 13.80
N LEU A 124 28.12 -20.20 14.45
CA LEU A 124 28.37 -19.67 15.80
C LEU A 124 27.27 -20.15 16.75
N PRO A 125 27.62 -20.92 17.81
CA PRO A 125 26.67 -21.17 18.88
C PRO A 125 26.51 -19.89 19.68
N GLU A 126 25.48 -19.08 19.40
CA GLU A 126 25.12 -17.97 20.28
C GLU A 126 24.35 -18.53 21.50
N PRO A 127 24.77 -18.18 22.73
CA PRO A 127 24.09 -18.61 23.94
C PRO A 127 22.71 -17.95 24.02
N ILE A 128 21.75 -18.69 24.57
CA ILE A 128 20.40 -18.24 24.87
C ILE A 128 20.50 -17.02 25.79
N VAL A 129 20.24 -15.83 25.25
CA VAL A 129 19.99 -14.64 26.06
C VAL A 129 18.49 -14.61 26.30
N GLU A 130 18.09 -15.06 27.48
CA GLU A 130 16.75 -14.82 28.01
C GLU A 130 16.47 -13.31 27.97
N ALA A 131 15.44 -12.91 27.22
CA ALA A 131 15.03 -11.51 27.16
C ALA A 131 14.61 -11.05 28.57
N PRO A 132 14.98 -9.83 29.00
CA PRO A 132 14.71 -9.39 30.36
C PRO A 132 13.22 -9.28 30.64
N LEU A 133 12.82 -9.93 31.74
CA LEU A 133 11.53 -9.81 32.41
C LEU A 133 11.22 -8.34 32.70
N ASN A 134 10.37 -7.73 31.89
CA ASN A 134 9.67 -6.49 32.24
C ASN A 134 8.41 -6.35 31.40
N CYS A 135 7.31 -6.93 31.88
CA CYS A 135 5.97 -6.54 31.46
C CYS A 135 5.15 -6.24 32.72
N ASN A 136 5.04 -4.95 32.97
CA ASN A 136 4.15 -4.37 33.97
C ASN A 136 2.70 -4.80 33.73
N ILE A 137 2.03 -5.01 34.85
CA ILE A 137 0.60 -5.28 35.04
C ILE A 137 -0.22 -4.29 34.20
N GLY A 138 -0.85 -4.79 33.13
CA GLY A 138 -1.55 -3.97 32.16
C GLY A 138 -2.51 -4.76 31.26
N GLY A 139 -3.49 -5.42 31.88
CA GLY A 139 -4.74 -5.87 31.25
C GLY A 139 -4.63 -7.11 30.36
N TRP A 140 -5.30 -8.19 30.78
CA TRP A 140 -5.55 -9.40 29.98
C TRP A 140 -6.02 -9.10 28.54
N THR A 141 -6.78 -8.01 28.34
CA THR A 141 -7.19 -7.49 27.04
C THR A 141 -6.04 -7.03 26.14
N SER A 142 -4.98 -6.45 26.69
CA SER A 142 -3.78 -6.06 25.93
C SER A 142 -3.04 -7.29 25.43
N HIS A 143 -2.90 -8.30 26.30
CA HIS A 143 -2.30 -9.58 25.94
C HIS A 143 -3.13 -10.30 24.87
N PHE A 144 -4.45 -10.39 25.04
CA PHE A 144 -5.36 -10.98 24.05
C PHE A 144 -5.32 -10.26 22.69
N ILE A 145 -5.28 -8.92 22.65
CA ILE A 145 -5.17 -8.17 21.39
C ILE A 145 -3.81 -8.44 20.73
N GLN A 146 -2.73 -8.55 21.51
CA GLN A 146 -1.43 -8.94 20.99
C GLN A 146 -1.43 -10.37 20.45
N THR A 147 -2.08 -11.32 21.12
CA THR A 147 -2.20 -12.71 20.62
C THR A 147 -3.11 -12.80 19.40
N ALA A 148 -4.22 -12.06 19.36
CA ALA A 148 -5.12 -12.04 18.22
C ALA A 148 -4.44 -11.43 16.99
N ASN A 149 -3.68 -10.34 17.17
CA ASN A 149 -2.87 -9.76 16.09
C ASN A 149 -1.74 -10.69 15.65
N LEU A 150 -1.15 -11.45 16.57
CA LEU A 150 -0.14 -12.46 16.27
C LEU A 150 -0.76 -13.62 15.48
N VAL A 151 -1.90 -14.16 15.91
CA VAL A 151 -2.63 -15.21 15.19
C VAL A 151 -3.12 -14.72 13.82
N LEU A 152 -3.62 -13.48 13.70
CA LEU A 152 -3.98 -12.87 12.41
C LEU A 152 -2.77 -12.73 11.48
N ALA A 153 -1.63 -12.27 12.01
CA ALA A 153 -0.39 -12.20 11.24
C ALA A 153 0.11 -13.60 10.83
N LEU A 154 -0.19 -14.61 11.63
CA LEU A 154 0.19 -16.00 11.40
C LEU A 154 -0.74 -16.75 10.43
N VAL A 155 -2.03 -16.41 10.39
CA VAL A 155 -3.00 -16.93 9.40
C VAL A 155 -2.58 -16.54 7.97
N ASP A 156 -1.91 -15.39 7.82
CA ASP A 156 -1.32 -14.97 6.54
C ASP A 156 0.00 -15.69 6.20
N TRP A 157 0.62 -16.41 7.15
CA TRP A 157 1.98 -16.99 7.02
C TRP A 157 2.02 -18.49 6.64
N GLY A 158 0.91 -19.22 6.69
CA GLY A 158 0.82 -20.62 6.22
C GLY A 158 0.59 -21.66 7.33
N ASP A 159 0.86 -22.94 7.00
CA ASP A 159 0.56 -24.13 7.82
C ASP A 159 1.38 -24.17 9.13
N LEU A 160 0.86 -23.54 10.17
CA LEU A 160 1.41 -23.53 11.52
C LEU A 160 0.73 -24.60 12.39
N LYS A 161 1.50 -25.26 13.25
CA LYS A 161 0.97 -26.21 14.23
C LYS A 161 0.85 -25.56 15.60
N LEU A 162 -0.31 -25.78 16.22
CA LEU A 162 -0.55 -25.41 17.61
C LEU A 162 -0.15 -26.60 18.47
N ASP A 163 0.91 -26.46 19.26
CA ASP A 163 1.26 -27.44 20.28
C ASP A 163 0.52 -27.09 21.57
N ALA A 164 -0.58 -27.81 21.81
CA ALA A 164 -1.42 -27.63 22.98
C ALA A 164 -0.76 -28.12 24.28
N GLU A 165 0.19 -29.06 24.21
CA GLU A 165 0.88 -29.57 25.41
C GLU A 165 1.87 -28.56 25.95
N MET A 166 2.59 -27.87 25.05
CA MET A 166 3.57 -26.84 25.40
C MET A 166 3.00 -25.42 25.38
N GLN A 167 1.68 -25.27 25.13
CA GLN A 167 1.00 -23.98 24.91
C GLN A 167 1.79 -23.04 23.99
N SER A 168 2.29 -23.59 22.89
CA SER A 168 3.17 -22.87 21.97
C SER A 168 2.75 -23.02 20.52
N ILE A 169 3.07 -22.03 19.71
CA ILE A 169 2.82 -22.05 18.27
C ILE A 169 4.13 -22.40 17.57
N VAL A 170 4.12 -23.50 16.83
CA VAL A 170 5.30 -24.12 16.23
C VAL A 170 5.20 -24.09 14.70
N ASP A 171 6.30 -23.76 14.03
CA ASP A 171 6.45 -23.88 12.58
C ASP A 171 7.20 -25.18 12.25
N ASP A 172 6.48 -26.13 11.65
CA ASP A 172 7.04 -27.40 11.19
C ASP A 172 8.13 -27.25 10.12
N TYR A 173 8.20 -26.09 9.45
CA TYR A 173 9.15 -25.82 8.39
C TYR A 173 10.39 -25.03 8.87
N ALA A 174 10.44 -24.65 10.15
CA ALA A 174 11.58 -23.97 10.72
C ALA A 174 12.73 -24.95 11.07
N PRO A 175 13.99 -24.52 11.02
CA PRO A 175 15.12 -25.35 11.42
C PRO A 175 15.03 -25.71 12.92
N PRO A 176 15.50 -26.91 13.32
CA PRO A 176 15.41 -27.39 14.69
C PRO A 176 16.12 -26.42 15.65
N GLY A 177 15.37 -25.90 16.63
CA GLY A 177 15.83 -24.87 17.58
C GLY A 177 15.29 -23.47 17.33
N SER A 178 14.60 -23.21 16.21
CA SER A 178 13.82 -21.98 15.96
C SER A 178 12.37 -22.27 15.54
N ASP A 179 11.89 -23.45 15.90
CA ASP A 179 10.57 -24.01 15.64
C ASP A 179 9.47 -23.29 16.44
N VAL A 180 9.79 -22.80 17.63
CA VAL A 180 8.82 -22.08 18.48
C VAL A 180 8.71 -20.60 18.06
N ILE A 181 7.59 -20.23 17.44
CA ILE A 181 7.29 -18.84 17.06
C ILE A 181 6.75 -18.05 18.24
N ALA A 182 5.84 -18.66 19.02
CA ALA A 182 5.25 -18.03 20.19
C ALA A 182 5.24 -19.04 21.33
N ASN A 183 5.98 -18.72 22.38
CA ASN A 183 6.05 -19.52 23.59
C ASN A 183 4.87 -19.20 24.53
N VAL A 184 4.74 -19.94 25.64
CA VAL A 184 3.66 -19.84 26.65
C VAL A 184 3.33 -18.39 27.04
N ASN A 185 4.33 -17.52 27.12
CA ASN A 185 4.16 -16.11 27.53
C ASN A 185 3.28 -15.29 26.57
N LEU A 186 3.31 -15.62 25.27
CA LEU A 186 2.53 -14.94 24.26
C LEU A 186 1.28 -15.75 23.91
N ALA A 187 1.42 -17.06 23.73
CA ALA A 187 0.34 -17.93 23.28
C ALA A 187 -0.59 -18.44 24.40
N GLY A 188 -0.16 -18.38 25.67
CA GLY A 188 -0.93 -18.86 26.82
C GLY A 188 -2.36 -18.33 26.91
N PRO A 189 -2.59 -17.00 26.85
CA PRO A 189 -3.95 -16.43 26.86
C PRO A 189 -4.84 -16.89 25.68
N PHE A 190 -4.23 -17.24 24.54
CA PHE A 190 -4.96 -17.77 23.39
C PHE A 190 -5.38 -19.23 23.62
N PHE A 191 -4.51 -20.06 24.18
CA PHE A 191 -4.85 -21.44 24.56
C PHE A 191 -5.88 -21.49 25.69
N GLU A 192 -5.83 -20.56 26.66
CA GLU A 192 -6.86 -20.41 27.69
C GLU A 192 -8.23 -20.07 27.08
N TRP A 193 -8.28 -19.11 26.15
CA TRP A 193 -9.51 -18.79 25.43
C TRP A 193 -10.04 -19.96 24.60
N LEU A 194 -9.16 -20.70 23.93
CA LEU A 194 -9.53 -21.86 23.13
C LEU A 194 -10.11 -22.99 23.99
N ALA A 195 -9.53 -23.23 25.16
CA ALA A 195 -10.04 -24.21 26.13
C ALA A 195 -11.41 -23.80 26.73
N ASP A 196 -11.66 -22.50 26.90
CA ASP A 196 -12.96 -21.99 27.38
C ASP A 196 -14.05 -22.10 26.30
N GLN A 197 -13.70 -21.98 25.01
CA GLN A 197 -14.64 -22.23 23.90
C GLN A 197 -15.03 -23.71 23.80
N GLU A 198 -14.10 -24.64 24.03
CA GLU A 198 -14.37 -26.07 23.99
C GLU A 198 -15.21 -26.57 25.18
N LYS A 199 -15.14 -25.90 26.34
CA LYS A 199 -16.00 -26.20 27.51
C LYS A 199 -17.41 -25.60 27.42
N GLY A 200 -17.64 -24.69 26.47
CA GLY A 200 -18.90 -23.99 26.27
C GLY A 200 -19.81 -24.57 25.18
N SER A 201 -19.43 -25.68 24.53
CA SER A 201 -20.26 -26.49 23.63
C SER A 201 -20.61 -27.84 24.26
#